data_AF-A0A535Q0G1-F1
#
_entry.id   AF-A0A535Q0G1-F1
#
_cell.length_a   1.000
_cell.length_b   1.000
_cell.length_c   1.000
_cell.angle_alpha   90.00
_cell.angle_beta   90.00
_cell.angle_gamma   90.00
#
_symmetry.space_group_name_H-M   'P 1'
#
loop_
_entity.id
_entity.type
_entity.pdbx_description
1 polymer ?
#
loop_
_entity_poly.entity_id
_entity_poly.type
_entity_poly.pdbx_seq_one_letter_code
_entity_poly.pdbx_strand_id
1 'polypeptide(L)'
;MTMQSDERPYSEEEREILRQQIDHLYRGFLEVVARARKMTPDQVHPIAQGKVWTGRQALERGLVDEMGGLDAGIRKARALAGLPDRAPLREARGPRRMIPPQAEPAAAAGWFAYLLEGLTLLSRAPALAVMEYLPGELT
;
A
#
# COMPACT_ATOMS: atom_id res chain seq x y z
N MET A 1 20.11 -2.92 18.27
CA MET A 1 20.83 -3.40 17.07
C MET A 1 19.89 -3.23 15.89
N THR A 2 20.01 -2.12 15.18
CA THR A 2 19.16 -1.78 14.03
C THR A 2 19.71 -2.50 12.80
N MET A 3 18.91 -3.40 12.24
CA MET A 3 19.26 -4.31 11.14
C MET A 3 19.51 -3.58 9.80
N GLN A 4 19.20 -2.28 9.72
CA GLN A 4 19.39 -1.42 8.55
C GLN A 4 20.04 -0.11 8.98
N SER A 5 21.37 -0.10 9.04
CA SER A 5 22.17 1.12 9.20
C SER A 5 22.91 1.35 7.89
N ASP A 6 22.73 2.52 7.28
CA ASP A 6 23.44 2.93 6.06
C ASP A 6 24.91 3.27 6.32
N GLU A 7 25.33 3.29 7.60
CA GLU A 7 26.65 3.75 8.04
C GLU A 7 27.70 2.63 8.04
N ARG A 8 27.31 1.36 7.88
CA ARG A 8 28.24 0.24 7.75
C ARG A 8 27.72 -0.88 6.83
N PRO A 9 28.61 -1.64 6.16
CA PRO A 9 28.22 -2.86 5.46
C PRO A 9 27.58 -3.89 6.40
N TYR A 10 26.67 -4.71 5.86
CA TYR A 10 26.09 -5.85 6.57
C TYR A 10 27.16 -6.84 7.03
N SER A 11 27.01 -7.37 8.25
CA SER A 11 27.73 -8.54 8.72
C SER A 11 27.34 -9.79 7.92
N GLU A 12 28.11 -10.86 8.05
CA GLU A 12 27.81 -12.11 7.33
C GLU A 12 26.46 -12.71 7.80
N GLU A 13 26.16 -12.62 9.10
CA GLU A 13 24.90 -13.05 9.67
C GLU A 13 23.72 -12.22 9.15
N GLU A 14 23.89 -10.88 9.09
CA GLU A 14 22.89 -9.96 8.54
C GLU A 14 22.63 -10.25 7.05
N ARG A 15 23.68 -10.55 6.27
CA ARG A 15 23.57 -10.93 4.85
C ARG A 15 22.83 -12.24 4.65
N GLU A 16 23.10 -13.25 5.46
CA GLU A 16 22.43 -14.55 5.33
C GLU A 16 20.93 -14.43 5.63
N ILE A 17 20.55 -13.64 6.64
CA ILE A 17 19.14 -13.35 6.93
C ILE A 17 18.47 -12.68 5.73
N LEU A 18 19.10 -11.68 5.13
CA LEU A 18 18.57 -11.00 3.95
C LEU A 18 18.45 -11.94 2.75
N ARG A 19 19.45 -12.81 2.53
CA ARG A 19 19.43 -13.80 1.46
C ARG A 19 18.26 -14.76 1.62
N GLN A 20 18.03 -15.27 2.83
CA GLN A 20 16.89 -16.15 3.12
C GLN A 20 15.55 -15.47 2.88
N GLN A 21 15.43 -14.18 3.22
CA GLN A 21 14.23 -13.39 2.95
C GLN A 21 13.99 -13.24 1.44
N ILE A 22 15.02 -12.88 0.68
CA ILE A 22 14.94 -12.76 -0.79
C ILE A 22 14.54 -14.10 -1.42
N ASP A 23 15.17 -15.20 -1.00
CA ASP A 23 14.87 -16.54 -1.52
C ASP A 23 13.44 -16.96 -1.21
N HIS A 24 12.93 -16.63 -0.02
CA HIS A 24 11.54 -16.91 0.36
C HIS A 24 10.55 -16.15 -0.54
N LEU A 25 10.76 -14.84 -0.72
CA LEU A 25 9.93 -14.01 -1.59
C LEU A 25 9.98 -14.50 -3.05
N TYR A 26 11.17 -14.86 -3.54
CA TYR A 26 11.35 -15.35 -4.90
C TYR A 26 10.65 -16.69 -5.12
N ARG A 27 10.74 -17.63 -4.18
CA ARG A 27 9.96 -18.89 -4.25
C ARG A 27 8.46 -18.62 -4.31
N GLY A 28 7.94 -17.72 -3.47
CA GLY A 28 6.53 -17.33 -3.50
C GLY A 28 6.11 -16.75 -4.85
N PHE A 29 6.95 -15.93 -5.48
CA PHE A 29 6.71 -15.43 -6.83
C PHE A 29 6.61 -16.57 -7.87
N LEU A 30 7.57 -17.51 -7.85
CA LEU A 30 7.57 -18.64 -8.78
C LEU A 30 6.31 -19.51 -8.63
N GLU A 31 5.86 -19.77 -7.40
CA GLU A 31 4.64 -20.54 -7.14
C GLU A 31 3.38 -19.87 -7.71
N VAL A 32 3.26 -18.55 -7.55
CA VAL A 32 2.13 -17.78 -8.09
C VAL A 32 2.10 -17.87 -9.61
N VAL A 33 3.24 -17.64 -10.28
CA VAL A 33 3.33 -17.71 -11.74
C VAL A 33 3.08 -19.14 -12.24
N ALA A 34 3.70 -20.13 -11.61
CA ALA A 34 3.54 -21.54 -11.94
C ALA A 34 2.05 -21.95 -11.89
N ARG A 35 1.35 -21.60 -10.81
CA ARG A 35 -0.09 -21.86 -10.66
C ARG A 35 -0.92 -21.17 -11.74
N ALA A 36 -0.67 -19.88 -11.98
CA ALA A 36 -1.44 -19.09 -12.93
C ALA A 36 -1.26 -19.58 -14.38
N ARG A 37 -0.04 -19.99 -14.74
CA ARG A 37 0.31 -20.44 -16.10
C ARG A 37 0.24 -21.95 -16.29
N LYS A 38 -0.19 -22.69 -15.26
CA LYS A 38 -0.25 -24.16 -15.25
C LYS A 38 1.09 -24.81 -15.61
N MET A 39 2.18 -24.24 -15.07
CA MET A 39 3.56 -24.72 -15.21
C MET A 39 4.08 -25.22 -13.87
N THR A 40 5.21 -25.91 -13.88
CA THR A 40 5.97 -26.22 -12.65
C THR A 40 6.93 -25.06 -12.30
N PRO A 41 7.29 -24.86 -11.03
CA PRO A 41 8.30 -23.86 -10.65
C PRO A 41 9.63 -24.03 -11.40
N ASP A 42 10.03 -25.28 -11.70
CA ASP A 42 11.25 -25.59 -12.46
C ASP A 42 11.19 -25.14 -13.93
N GLN A 43 10.01 -25.15 -14.53
CA GLN A 43 9.80 -24.59 -15.87
C GLN A 43 9.81 -23.06 -15.87
N VAL A 44 9.30 -22.44 -14.80
CA VAL A 44 9.25 -20.97 -14.66
C VAL A 44 10.62 -20.39 -14.31
N HIS A 45 11.39 -21.05 -13.46
CA HIS A 45 12.68 -20.58 -12.98
C HIS A 45 13.67 -20.11 -14.09
N PRO A 46 13.91 -20.84 -15.20
CA PRO A 46 14.85 -20.41 -16.24
C PRO A 46 14.36 -19.21 -17.06
N ILE A 47 13.04 -19.04 -17.20
CA ILE A 47 12.42 -17.89 -17.88
C ILE A 47 12.18 -16.69 -16.95
N ALA A 48 12.27 -16.91 -15.63
CA ALA A 48 12.32 -15.88 -14.59
C ALA A 48 13.75 -15.30 -14.45
N GLN A 49 14.17 -14.92 -13.24
CA GLN A 49 15.48 -14.31 -12.91
C GLN A 49 15.63 -12.82 -13.27
N GLY A 50 14.55 -12.04 -13.12
CA GLY A 50 14.60 -10.59 -13.37
C GLY A 50 14.75 -10.17 -14.84
N LYS A 51 14.64 -11.13 -15.77
CA LYS A 51 14.67 -10.86 -17.21
C LYS A 51 13.39 -10.14 -17.63
N VAL A 52 13.55 -9.10 -18.44
CA VAL A 52 12.43 -8.38 -19.05
C VAL A 52 12.13 -8.98 -20.42
N TRP A 53 10.85 -9.25 -20.68
CA TRP A 53 10.38 -9.82 -21.95
C TRP A 53 9.50 -8.81 -22.69
N THR A 54 9.67 -8.75 -24.01
CA THR A 54 8.68 -8.10 -24.88
C THR A 54 7.38 -8.92 -24.89
N GLY A 55 6.25 -8.29 -25.24
CA GLY A 55 4.96 -9.01 -25.31
C GLY A 55 5.00 -10.25 -26.21
N ARG A 56 5.71 -10.19 -27.34
CA ARG A 56 5.90 -11.34 -28.24
C ARG A 56 6.69 -12.47 -27.59
N GLN A 57 7.81 -12.14 -26.95
CA GLN A 57 8.62 -13.14 -26.23
C GLN A 57 7.86 -13.77 -25.06
N ALA A 58 7.04 -12.97 -24.37
CA ALA A 58 6.17 -13.44 -23.30
C ALA A 58 5.12 -14.42 -23.83
N LEU A 59 4.55 -14.17 -25.02
CA LEU A 59 3.59 -15.09 -25.64
C LEU A 59 4.25 -16.42 -26.01
N GLU A 60 5.43 -16.38 -26.64
CA GLU A 60 6.21 -17.59 -26.99
C GLU A 60 6.56 -18.44 -25.77
N ARG A 61 6.79 -17.81 -24.62
CA ARG A 61 7.09 -18.47 -23.34
C ARG A 61 5.84 -18.84 -22.56
N GLY A 62 4.66 -18.57 -23.10
CA GLY A 62 3.39 -18.83 -22.44
C GLY A 62 3.21 -18.03 -21.14
N LEU A 63 3.81 -16.84 -21.01
CA LEU A 63 3.60 -15.92 -19.90
C LEU A 63 2.37 -15.01 -20.09
N VAL A 64 1.95 -14.80 -21.33
CA VAL A 64 0.70 -14.14 -21.71
C VAL A 64 -0.10 -15.04 -22.65
N ASP A 65 -1.40 -14.81 -22.75
CA ASP A 65 -2.29 -15.67 -23.55
C ASP A 65 -2.44 -15.21 -25.00
N GLU A 66 -2.53 -13.88 -25.22
CA GLU A 66 -2.80 -13.30 -26.53
C GLU A 66 -2.12 -11.93 -26.66
N MET A 67 -1.80 -11.53 -27.90
CA MET A 67 -1.31 -10.19 -28.21
C MET A 67 -2.47 -9.25 -28.52
N GLY A 68 -2.43 -8.03 -28.00
CA GLY A 68 -3.45 -7.02 -28.28
C GLY A 68 -3.33 -5.78 -27.41
N GLY A 69 -4.20 -4.82 -27.65
CA GLY A 69 -4.37 -3.64 -26.81
C GLY A 69 -5.58 -3.76 -25.89
N LEU A 70 -5.95 -2.64 -25.26
CA LEU A 70 -7.07 -2.55 -24.34
C LEU A 70 -8.40 -3.05 -24.95
N ASP A 71 -8.69 -2.68 -26.19
CA ASP A 71 -9.94 -3.09 -26.87
C ASP A 71 -10.05 -4.61 -27.05
N ALA A 72 -8.92 -5.29 -27.30
CA ALA A 72 -8.90 -6.75 -27.40
C ALA A 72 -9.20 -7.38 -26.03
N GLY A 73 -8.61 -6.84 -24.96
CA GLY A 73 -8.90 -7.25 -23.59
C GLY A 73 -10.36 -7.05 -23.20
N ILE A 74 -10.97 -5.92 -23.55
CA ILE A 74 -12.38 -5.63 -23.28
C ILE A 74 -13.29 -6.61 -24.04
N ARG A 75 -13.02 -6.87 -25.33
CA ARG A 75 -13.78 -7.86 -26.10
C ARG A 75 -13.67 -9.25 -25.49
N LYS A 76 -12.47 -9.67 -25.08
CA LYS A 76 -12.27 -10.97 -24.41
C LYS A 76 -13.03 -11.04 -23.09
N ALA A 77 -12.99 -9.99 -22.27
CA ALA A 77 -13.72 -9.93 -21.01
C ALA A 77 -15.24 -10.02 -21.22
N ARG A 78 -15.80 -9.31 -22.23
CA ARG A 78 -17.22 -9.42 -22.61
C ARG A 78 -17.57 -10.85 -23.01
N ALA A 79 -16.77 -11.48 -23.86
CA ALA A 79 -16.99 -12.85 -24.30
C ALA A 79 -16.96 -13.85 -23.14
N LEU A 80 -15.99 -13.75 -22.23
CA LEU A 80 -15.90 -14.59 -21.03
C LEU A 80 -17.08 -14.38 -20.06
N ALA A 81 -17.64 -13.17 -20.02
CA ALA A 81 -18.81 -12.84 -19.21
C ALA A 81 -20.15 -13.15 -19.90
N GLY A 82 -20.15 -13.64 -21.15
CA GLY A 82 -21.37 -13.88 -21.93
C GLY A 82 -22.13 -12.60 -22.31
N LEU A 83 -21.44 -11.46 -22.36
CA LEU A 83 -22.03 -10.16 -22.69
C LEU A 83 -21.93 -9.86 -24.20
N PRO A 84 -22.86 -9.07 -24.76
CA PRO A 84 -22.76 -8.65 -26.15
C PRO A 84 -21.53 -7.76 -26.39
N ASP A 85 -20.98 -7.78 -27.60
CA ASP A 85 -19.76 -7.04 -27.96
C ASP A 85 -19.86 -5.53 -27.71
N ARG A 86 -21.08 -4.98 -27.74
CA ARG A 86 -21.37 -3.56 -27.50
C ARG A 86 -21.84 -3.25 -26.07
N ALA A 87 -21.71 -4.19 -25.14
CA ALA A 87 -22.07 -3.97 -23.74
C ALA A 87 -21.37 -2.70 -23.22
N PRO A 88 -22.09 -1.77 -22.57
CA PRO A 88 -21.54 -0.48 -22.16
C PRO A 88 -20.36 -0.67 -21.20
N LEU A 89 -19.29 0.08 -21.41
CA LEU A 89 -18.14 0.12 -20.51
C LEU A 89 -18.29 1.32 -19.57
N ARG A 90 -18.11 1.10 -18.28
CA ARG A 90 -18.03 2.17 -17.29
C ARG A 90 -16.75 1.99 -16.49
N GLU A 91 -15.93 3.04 -16.42
CA GLU A 91 -14.80 3.07 -15.51
C GLU A 91 -15.31 3.06 -14.07
N ALA A 92 -14.97 2.02 -13.31
CA ALA A 92 -15.21 1.97 -11.88
C ALA A 92 -14.13 2.81 -11.16
N ARG A 93 -14.44 4.07 -10.84
CA ARG A 93 -13.63 4.86 -9.90
C ARG A 93 -14.16 4.61 -8.49
N GLY A 94 -13.48 3.75 -7.74
CA GLY A 94 -13.76 3.59 -6.31
C GLY A 94 -13.53 4.92 -5.57
N PRO A 95 -14.22 5.16 -4.44
CA PRO A 95 -13.92 6.32 -3.60
C PRO A 95 -12.44 6.27 -3.23
N ARG A 96 -11.71 7.38 -3.43
CA ARG A 96 -10.35 7.50 -2.92
C ARG A 96 -10.41 7.26 -1.42
N ARG A 97 -9.87 6.14 -0.94
CA ARG A 97 -9.71 5.91 0.49
C ARG A 97 -8.66 6.92 0.96
N MET A 98 -9.11 7.99 1.60
CA MET A 98 -8.19 8.94 2.21
C MET A 98 -7.42 8.16 3.27
N ILE A 99 -6.14 7.90 3.01
CA ILE A 99 -5.24 7.39 4.04
C ILE A 99 -5.04 8.60 4.95
N PRO A 100 -5.57 8.60 6.19
CA PRO A 100 -5.27 9.70 7.10
C PRO A 100 -3.74 9.79 7.23
N PRO A 101 -3.17 11.00 7.30
CA PRO A 101 -1.76 11.12 7.65
C PRO A 101 -1.55 10.30 8.93
N GLN A 102 -0.52 9.45 8.95
CA GLN A 102 -0.17 8.77 10.20
C GLN A 102 0.08 9.87 11.21
N ALA A 103 -0.72 9.89 12.28
CA ALA A 103 -0.48 10.80 13.38
C ALA A 103 0.86 10.37 13.98
N GLU A 104 1.92 11.11 13.66
CA GLU A 104 3.10 11.12 14.52
C GLU A 104 2.58 11.33 15.94
N PRO A 105 2.94 10.49 16.92
CA PRO A 105 2.52 10.73 18.28
C PRO A 105 3.01 12.12 18.65
N ALA A 106 2.09 13.08 18.77
CA ALA A 106 2.39 14.37 19.33
C ALA A 106 3.05 14.06 20.67
N ALA A 107 4.34 14.39 20.79
CA ALA A 107 5.10 14.11 21.98
C ALA A 107 4.25 14.54 23.19
N ALA A 108 4.15 13.70 24.20
CA ALA A 108 3.26 13.83 25.36
C ALA A 108 3.37 15.18 26.13
N ALA A 109 4.24 16.08 25.69
CA ALA A 109 4.36 17.47 26.10
C ALA A 109 3.16 18.37 25.72
N GLY A 110 2.29 17.96 24.78
CA GLY A 110 1.22 18.83 24.26
C GLY A 110 0.21 19.32 25.31
N TRP A 111 -0.28 18.46 26.20
CA TRP A 111 -1.33 18.84 27.15
C TRP A 111 -0.81 19.71 28.30
N PHE A 112 0.41 19.47 28.78
CA PHE A 112 1.05 20.29 29.81
C PHE A 112 1.37 21.69 29.28
N ALA A 113 1.80 21.79 28.03
CA ALA A 113 2.04 23.08 27.38
C ALA A 113 0.75 23.92 27.30
N TYR A 114 -0.38 23.32 26.88
CA TYR A 114 -1.68 24.01 26.86
C TYR A 114 -2.16 24.44 28.25
N LEU A 115 -1.91 23.63 29.28
CA LEU A 115 -2.32 23.92 30.65
C LEU A 115 -1.50 25.07 31.26
N LEU A 116 -0.19 25.11 30.98
CA LEU A 116 0.66 26.22 31.38
C LEU A 116 0.31 27.50 30.62
N GLU A 117 0.04 27.41 29.32
CA GLU A 117 -0.41 28.55 28.52
C GLU A 117 -1.74 29.12 29.08
N GLY A 118 -2.70 28.25 29.41
CA GLY A 118 -3.94 28.63 30.07
C GLY A 118 -3.75 29.30 31.44
N LEU A 119 -2.81 28.81 32.26
CA LEU A 119 -2.45 29.43 33.54
C LEU A 119 -1.78 30.80 33.36
N THR A 120 -0.95 30.98 32.33
CA THR A 120 -0.32 32.27 32.03
C THR A 120 -1.32 33.32 31.50
N LEU A 121 -2.38 32.88 30.82
CA LEU A 121 -3.48 33.74 30.41
C LEU A 121 -4.33 34.18 31.63
N LEU A 122 -4.62 33.25 32.55
CA LEU A 122 -5.32 33.54 33.80
C LEU A 122 -4.52 34.49 34.72
N SER A 123 -3.20 34.39 34.77
CA SER A 123 -2.36 35.27 35.59
C SER A 123 -2.16 36.68 35.01
N ARG A 124 -2.57 36.91 33.76
CA ARG A 124 -2.45 38.20 33.06
C ARG A 124 -3.77 38.95 32.86
N ALA A 125 -4.91 38.37 33.22
CA ALA A 125 -6.21 39.05 33.15
C ALA A 125 -6.53 39.77 34.48
N PRO A 126 -6.95 41.05 34.48
CA PRO A 126 -7.45 41.70 35.69
C PRO A 126 -8.76 41.04 36.16
N ALA A 127 -8.95 40.97 37.49
CA ALA A 127 -9.87 40.11 38.24
C ALA A 127 -11.41 40.31 38.03
N LEU A 128 -11.86 40.74 36.85
CA LEU A 128 -13.26 41.06 36.58
C LEU A 128 -13.75 40.40 35.28
N ALA A 129 -14.05 39.11 35.34
CA ALA A 129 -14.99 38.46 34.42
C ALA A 129 -15.34 37.03 34.91
N VAL A 130 -15.93 36.91 36.10
CA VAL A 130 -16.68 35.70 36.46
C VAL A 130 -18.01 36.13 37.08
N MET A 131 -19.03 36.16 36.23
CA MET A 131 -20.49 36.23 36.43
C MET A 131 -20.98 36.80 35.09
N GLU A 132 -21.79 36.14 34.27
CA GLU A 132 -23.09 35.58 34.59
C GLU A 132 -23.63 34.99 33.28
N TYR A 133 -23.79 33.67 33.17
CA TYR A 133 -24.86 33.08 32.37
C TYR A 133 -25.00 31.59 32.72
N LEU A 134 -25.78 31.33 33.77
CA LEU A 134 -26.42 30.03 33.97
C LEU A 134 -27.68 30.03 33.09
N PRO A 135 -27.89 29.06 32.19
CA PRO A 135 -29.10 29.01 31.37
C PRO A 135 -30.32 28.69 32.24
N GLY A 136 -31.39 29.45 32.03
CA GLY A 136 -32.67 29.22 32.68
C GLY A 136 -33.33 27.92 32.24
N GLU A 137 -33.87 27.24 33.25
CA GLU A 137 -34.98 26.28 33.24
C GLU A 137 -34.74 24.88 32.65
N LEU A 138 -34.45 23.94 33.56
CA LEU A 138 -34.98 22.59 33.52
C LEU A 138 -36.16 22.51 34.50
N THR A 139 -37.37 22.55 33.94
CA THR A 139 -38.42 21.61 34.33
C THR A 139 -38.22 20.30 33.58
#